data_AF-A0A537INZ1-F1
#
_entry.id   AF-A0A537INZ1-F1
#
_cell.length_a   1.000
_cell.length_b   1.000
_cell.length_c   1.000
_cell.angle_alpha   90.00
_cell.angle_beta   90.00
_cell.angle_gamma   90.00
#
_symmetry.space_group_name_H-M   'P 1'
#
loop_
_entity.id
_entity.type
_entity.pdbx_description
1 polymer ?
#
loop_
_entity_poly.entity_id
_entity_poly.type
_entity_poly.pdbx_seq_one_letter_code
_entity_poly.pdbx_strand_id
1 'polypeptide(L)'
;MESKTACLFCGSTNTRESFYPEVRFNNRVFVYQECRNCRLNFNDPLLNGDDYNALYPLEYHDEFYFKIKKDYSKQLFIVKKYEDIKSVVDYGCGDAGLLDVLSRNGYLCTGVEYSSSLVERLKKQYPAIRFYTVEEFSRQPDRYDCIHLGDVLEHMTNPNQTIQDLRGKLNENGYLFVEGPIEHNTSLAYGFRKMIFKIRKRLQPGRQVDGRPYHTFLANRKNQQDMLEKNLLTRRYFKIYETGWPFPEKIKDCTSIKKTLEYIIAQVSIFGSLFFPAAGNRFYYIGQVKSKGNKNQEPNFKNQINSKL
;
A
#
# COMPACT_ATOMS: atom_id res chain seq x y z
N MET A 1 11.28 -22.31 -20.76
CA MET A 1 10.00 -21.72 -20.29
C MET A 1 10.26 -21.15 -18.91
N GLU A 2 10.12 -19.85 -18.73
CA GLU A 2 10.16 -19.27 -17.38
C GLU A 2 9.05 -19.90 -16.53
N SER A 3 9.36 -20.26 -15.28
CA SER A 3 8.40 -20.89 -14.38
C SER A 3 7.29 -19.89 -14.06
N LYS A 4 6.03 -20.30 -14.23
CA LYS A 4 4.86 -19.47 -13.91
C LYS A 4 4.88 -19.03 -12.44
N THR A 5 4.70 -17.73 -12.19
CA THR A 5 4.75 -17.17 -10.84
C THR A 5 3.62 -17.74 -9.97
N ALA A 6 3.97 -18.25 -8.77
CA ALA A 6 2.99 -18.66 -7.77
C ALA A 6 2.31 -17.44 -7.13
N CYS A 7 1.05 -17.59 -6.68
CA CYS A 7 0.31 -16.49 -6.07
C CYS A 7 1.04 -15.90 -4.85
N LEU A 8 1.28 -14.58 -4.87
CA LEU A 8 2.06 -13.87 -3.86
C LEU A 8 1.46 -13.91 -2.45
N PHE A 9 0.17 -14.21 -2.30
CA PHE A 9 -0.51 -14.29 -1.00
C PHE A 9 -0.67 -15.72 -0.48
N CYS A 10 -1.09 -16.66 -1.32
CA CYS A 10 -1.44 -18.03 -0.89
C CYS A 10 -0.57 -19.15 -1.47
N GLY A 11 0.39 -18.84 -2.36
CA GLY A 11 1.30 -19.83 -2.95
C GLY A 11 0.67 -20.74 -4.02
N SER A 12 -0.63 -20.60 -4.32
CA SER A 12 -1.29 -21.40 -5.37
C SER A 12 -0.74 -21.05 -6.76
N THR A 13 -0.45 -22.08 -7.57
CA THR A 13 -0.11 -21.95 -9.00
C THR A 13 -1.34 -21.95 -9.91
N ASN A 14 -2.54 -22.20 -9.35
CA ASN A 14 -3.79 -22.21 -10.10
C ASN A 14 -4.25 -20.77 -10.40
N THR A 15 -3.89 -20.30 -11.60
CA THR A 15 -4.04 -18.92 -12.03
C THR A 15 -4.67 -18.85 -13.42
N ARG A 16 -5.31 -17.72 -13.72
CA ARG A 16 -5.78 -17.36 -15.06
C ARG A 16 -5.43 -15.92 -15.36
N GLU A 17 -5.33 -15.56 -16.63
CA GLU A 17 -5.14 -14.16 -17.01
C GLU A 17 -6.32 -13.30 -16.51
N SER A 18 -6.00 -12.12 -15.99
CA SER A 18 -7.00 -11.16 -15.52
C SER A 18 -7.59 -10.34 -16.67
N PHE A 19 -8.52 -9.44 -16.36
CA PHE A 19 -9.07 -8.49 -17.33
C PHE A 19 -8.25 -7.20 -17.47
N TYR A 20 -7.21 -7.01 -16.65
CA TYR A 20 -6.36 -5.81 -16.72
C TYR A 20 -5.54 -5.81 -18.02
N PRO A 21 -5.17 -4.63 -18.53
CA PRO A 21 -4.34 -4.53 -19.74
C PRO A 21 -2.94 -5.08 -19.49
N GLU A 22 -2.33 -5.60 -20.55
CA GLU A 22 -0.90 -5.95 -20.56
C GLU A 22 -0.08 -4.67 -20.59
N VAL A 23 0.88 -4.53 -19.68
CA VAL A 23 1.69 -3.31 -19.54
C VAL A 23 3.07 -3.57 -20.12
N ARG A 24 3.46 -2.75 -21.10
CA ARG A 24 4.83 -2.74 -21.62
C ARG A 24 5.66 -1.73 -20.84
N PHE A 25 6.76 -2.20 -20.25
CA PHE A 25 7.69 -1.38 -19.48
C PHE A 25 9.08 -1.99 -19.53
N ASN A 26 10.13 -1.17 -19.63
CA ASN A 26 11.52 -1.63 -19.61
C ASN A 26 11.80 -2.80 -20.58
N ASN A 27 11.25 -2.73 -21.80
CA ASN A 27 11.33 -3.79 -22.82
C ASN A 27 10.73 -5.16 -22.42
N ARG A 28 9.92 -5.20 -21.36
CA ARG A 28 9.21 -6.39 -20.88
C ARG A 28 7.69 -6.15 -20.92
N VAL A 29 6.93 -7.23 -20.92
CA VAL A 29 5.46 -7.21 -20.88
C VAL A 29 5.01 -7.83 -19.57
N PHE A 30 4.25 -7.08 -18.79
CA PHE A 30 3.70 -7.50 -17.50
C PHE A 30 2.22 -7.81 -17.67
N VAL A 31 1.83 -9.03 -17.29
CA VAL A 31 0.46 -9.50 -17.39
C VAL A 31 -0.07 -9.84 -16.01
N TYR A 32 -1.15 -9.18 -15.60
CA TYR A 32 -1.82 -9.54 -14.34
C TYR A 32 -2.49 -10.91 -14.45
N GLN A 33 -2.05 -11.85 -13.62
CA GLN A 33 -2.68 -13.13 -13.37
C GLN A 33 -3.60 -13.04 -12.15
N GLU A 34 -4.78 -13.65 -12.23
CA GLU A 34 -5.74 -13.79 -11.15
C GLU A 34 -5.64 -15.20 -10.54
N CYS A 35 -5.33 -15.27 -9.24
CA CYS A 35 -5.34 -16.53 -8.49
C CYS A 35 -6.77 -17.06 -8.34
N ARG A 36 -7.00 -18.34 -8.69
CA ARG A 36 -8.31 -18.97 -8.56
C ARG A 36 -8.67 -19.32 -7.11
N ASN A 37 -7.69 -19.42 -6.22
CA ASN A 37 -7.90 -19.75 -4.80
C ASN A 37 -8.26 -18.50 -3.97
N CYS A 38 -7.40 -17.48 -3.97
CA CYS A 38 -7.59 -16.28 -3.12
C CYS A 38 -8.00 -15.01 -3.88
N ARG A 39 -8.17 -15.09 -5.21
CA ARG A 39 -8.64 -13.95 -6.05
C ARG A 39 -7.68 -12.74 -6.10
N LEU A 40 -6.42 -12.90 -5.66
CA LEU A 40 -5.38 -11.88 -5.84
C LEU A 40 -5.06 -11.73 -7.34
N ASN A 41 -4.90 -10.50 -7.81
CA ASN A 41 -4.28 -10.26 -9.12
C ASN A 41 -2.83 -9.86 -8.91
N PHE A 42 -1.89 -10.37 -9.69
CA PHE A 42 -0.46 -10.05 -9.56
C PHE A 42 0.24 -10.17 -10.91
N ASN A 43 1.32 -9.40 -11.12
CA ASN A 43 2.08 -9.43 -12.36
C ASN A 43 2.81 -10.77 -12.55
N ASP A 44 2.79 -11.27 -13.77
CA ASP A 44 3.62 -12.37 -14.25
C ASP A 44 4.22 -11.93 -15.60
N PRO A 45 5.56 -11.82 -15.72
CA PRO A 45 6.56 -12.01 -14.67
C PRO A 45 6.51 -10.90 -13.58
N LEU A 46 7.18 -11.14 -12.46
CA LEU A 46 7.41 -10.10 -11.44
C LEU A 46 8.50 -9.11 -11.88
N LEU A 47 8.47 -7.91 -11.29
CA LEU A 47 9.53 -6.92 -11.44
C LEU A 47 10.84 -7.47 -10.89
N ASN A 48 11.93 -7.28 -11.63
CA ASN A 48 13.28 -7.56 -11.18
C ASN A 48 13.99 -6.25 -10.75
N GLY A 49 15.26 -6.34 -10.32
CA GLY A 49 16.04 -5.17 -9.89
C GLY A 49 16.15 -4.08 -10.96
N ASP A 50 16.33 -4.46 -12.23
CA ASP A 50 16.42 -3.51 -13.34
C ASP A 50 15.11 -2.76 -13.55
N ASP A 51 13.97 -3.45 -13.41
CA ASP A 51 12.65 -2.81 -13.49
C ASP A 51 12.44 -1.81 -12.35
N TYR A 52 12.82 -2.15 -11.12
CA TYR A 52 12.73 -1.23 -9.98
C TYR A 52 13.61 0.01 -10.16
N ASN A 53 14.82 -0.17 -10.69
CA ASN A 53 15.72 0.95 -10.99
C ASN A 53 15.14 1.87 -12.07
N ALA A 54 14.50 1.30 -13.10
CA ALA A 54 13.83 2.07 -14.14
C ALA A 54 12.52 2.75 -13.64
N LEU A 55 11.87 2.15 -12.64
CA LEU A 55 10.59 2.63 -12.10
C LEU A 55 10.76 3.89 -11.23
N TYR A 56 11.88 3.96 -10.49
CA TYR A 56 12.19 5.02 -9.53
C TYR A 56 13.51 5.75 -9.88
N PRO A 57 13.57 6.47 -11.02
CA PRO A 57 14.73 7.30 -11.34
C PRO A 57 14.83 8.50 -10.38
N LEU A 58 15.99 9.16 -10.29
CA LEU A 58 16.20 10.28 -9.36
C LEU A 58 15.15 11.39 -9.51
N GLU A 59 14.74 11.67 -10.75
CA GLU A 59 13.75 12.69 -11.09
C GLU A 59 12.36 12.36 -10.52
N TYR A 60 12.03 11.08 -10.35
CA TYR A 60 10.78 10.66 -9.70
C TYR A 60 10.71 11.21 -8.26
N HIS A 61 11.83 11.20 -7.54
CA HIS A 61 11.86 11.68 -6.16
C HIS A 61 11.55 13.18 -6.06
N ASP A 62 12.13 14.01 -6.93
CA ASP A 62 11.89 15.45 -6.92
C ASP A 62 10.44 15.81 -7.29
N GLU A 63 9.83 15.10 -8.24
CA GLU A 63 8.46 15.39 -8.67
C GLU A 63 7.39 14.87 -7.72
N PHE A 64 7.53 13.65 -7.21
CA PHE A 64 6.48 12.99 -6.41
C PHE A 64 6.60 13.25 -4.92
N TYR A 65 7.82 13.27 -4.37
CA TYR A 65 8.00 13.39 -2.92
C TYR A 65 8.04 14.84 -2.47
N PHE A 66 8.76 15.73 -3.15
CA PHE A 66 9.00 17.07 -2.61
C PHE A 66 8.01 18.17 -3.06
N LYS A 67 7.22 17.96 -4.13
CA LYS A 67 6.25 18.97 -4.62
C LYS A 67 4.91 18.94 -3.89
N ILE A 68 4.49 17.79 -3.36
CA ILE A 68 3.16 17.61 -2.80
C ILE A 68 3.27 17.43 -1.28
N LYS A 69 2.86 18.45 -0.52
CA LYS A 69 2.70 18.29 0.93
C LYS A 69 1.49 17.41 1.23
N LYS A 70 1.75 16.24 1.80
CA LYS A 70 0.71 15.33 2.32
C LYS A 70 0.30 15.76 3.74
N ASP A 71 -0.96 15.50 4.08
CA ASP A 71 -1.45 15.65 5.46
C ASP A 71 -1.25 14.33 6.21
N TYR A 72 -0.50 14.40 7.31
CA TYR A 72 -0.19 13.27 8.18
C TYR A 72 -0.91 13.35 9.55
N SER A 73 -1.88 14.26 9.70
CA SER A 73 -2.66 14.47 10.93
C SER A 73 -3.32 13.19 11.42
N LYS A 74 -3.80 12.36 10.49
CA LYS A 74 -4.44 11.08 10.75
C LYS A 74 -3.48 10.04 11.31
N GLN A 75 -2.32 9.87 10.67
CA GLN A 75 -1.28 8.94 11.10
C GLN A 75 -0.78 9.34 12.49
N LEU A 76 -0.53 10.65 12.71
CA LEU A 76 -0.20 11.19 14.02
C LEU A 76 -1.29 10.88 15.07
N PHE A 77 -2.57 11.08 14.74
CA PHE A 77 -3.68 10.78 15.65
C PHE A 77 -3.73 9.30 16.02
N ILE A 78 -3.52 8.41 15.05
CA ILE A 78 -3.48 6.96 15.28
C ILE A 78 -2.32 6.61 16.21
N VAL A 79 -1.12 7.11 15.94
CA VAL A 79 0.06 6.85 16.78
C VAL A 79 -0.15 7.38 18.20
N LYS A 80 -0.66 8.61 18.37
CA LYS A 80 -0.97 9.20 19.68
C LYS A 80 -1.97 8.41 20.51
N LYS A 81 -2.85 7.62 19.87
CA LYS A 81 -3.85 6.82 20.57
C LYS A 81 -3.25 5.61 21.31
N TYR A 82 -2.05 5.19 20.93
CA TYR A 82 -1.34 4.09 21.57
C TYR A 82 -0.20 4.68 22.40
N GLU A 83 -0.50 4.96 23.67
CA GLU A 83 0.39 5.69 24.60
C GLU A 83 1.76 5.03 24.79
N ASP A 84 1.85 3.71 24.58
CA ASP A 84 3.10 2.95 24.69
C ASP A 84 4.04 3.12 23.48
N ILE A 85 3.58 3.73 22.38
CA ILE A 85 4.45 3.97 21.22
C ILE A 85 5.41 5.11 21.54
N LYS A 86 6.71 4.82 21.49
CA LYS A 86 7.79 5.83 21.62
C LYS A 86 8.70 5.84 20.40
N SER A 87 8.88 4.69 19.77
CA SER A 87 9.71 4.49 18.60
C SER A 87 8.89 4.08 17.38
N VAL A 88 9.07 4.81 16.26
CA VAL A 88 8.32 4.62 15.02
C VAL A 88 9.27 4.46 13.85
N VAL A 89 9.06 3.41 13.06
CA VAL A 89 9.64 3.26 11.73
C VAL A 89 8.60 3.61 10.68
N ASP A 90 8.99 4.38 9.68
CA ASP A 90 8.24 4.50 8.43
C ASP A 90 9.01 3.75 7.33
N TYR A 91 8.47 2.62 6.87
CA TYR A 91 9.13 1.73 5.92
C TYR A 91 8.64 2.03 4.50
N GLY A 92 9.51 2.62 3.68
CA GLY A 92 9.18 3.32 2.44
C GLY A 92 8.86 4.80 2.68
N CYS A 93 9.70 5.50 3.44
CA CYS A 93 9.40 6.81 4.01
C CYS A 93 9.34 8.00 3.03
N GLY A 94 9.78 7.84 1.77
CA GLY A 94 9.65 8.90 0.76
C GLY A 94 10.35 10.21 1.15
N ASP A 95 9.63 11.33 1.22
CA ASP A 95 10.17 12.63 1.68
C ASP A 95 10.38 12.74 3.20
N ALA A 96 10.05 11.69 3.96
CA ALA A 96 10.03 11.68 5.42
C ALA A 96 9.02 12.67 6.05
N GLY A 97 7.99 13.11 5.31
CA GLY A 97 7.00 14.06 5.82
C GLY A 97 6.25 13.55 7.06
N LEU A 98 5.92 12.26 7.11
CA LEU A 98 5.32 11.62 8.30
C LEU A 98 6.28 11.67 9.50
N LEU A 99 7.54 11.33 9.27
CA LEU A 99 8.55 11.26 10.32
C LEU A 99 8.88 12.65 10.88
N ASP A 100 8.88 13.70 10.07
CA ASP A 100 9.03 15.08 10.55
C ASP A 100 7.88 15.47 11.49
N VAL A 101 6.63 15.14 11.12
CA VAL A 101 5.46 15.37 11.97
C VAL A 101 5.56 14.59 13.28
N LEU A 102 5.92 13.31 13.24
CA LEU A 102 6.08 12.47 14.43
C LEU A 102 7.25 12.94 15.32
N SER A 103 8.40 13.24 14.73
CA SER A 103 9.58 13.70 15.47
C SER A 103 9.30 14.99 16.25
N ARG A 104 8.60 15.97 15.64
CA ARG A 104 8.15 17.20 16.33
C ARG A 104 7.16 16.96 17.46
N ASN A 105 6.54 15.78 17.51
CA ASN A 105 5.64 15.36 18.58
C ASN A 105 6.33 14.43 19.60
N GLY A 106 7.66 14.33 19.57
CA GLY A 106 8.46 13.65 20.60
C GLY A 106 8.73 12.16 20.34
N TYR A 107 8.39 11.63 19.16
CA TYR A 107 8.66 10.24 18.81
C TYR A 107 10.09 10.03 18.30
N LEU A 108 10.71 8.92 18.70
CA LEU A 108 11.98 8.45 18.15
C LEU A 108 11.73 7.84 16.76
N CYS A 109 12.16 8.56 15.72
CA CYS A 109 11.81 8.25 14.35
C CYS A 109 12.96 7.58 13.59
N THR A 110 12.63 6.56 12.80
CA THR A 110 13.53 5.93 11.83
C THR A 110 12.84 5.85 10.47
N GLY A 111 13.48 6.35 9.42
CA GLY A 111 13.03 6.17 8.04
C GLY A 111 13.78 5.06 7.35
N VAL A 112 13.05 4.23 6.60
CA VAL A 112 13.63 3.24 5.70
C VAL A 112 13.21 3.57 4.29
N GLU A 113 14.16 3.64 3.37
CA GLU A 113 13.90 4.02 1.98
C GLU A 113 14.73 3.13 1.03
N TYR A 114 14.18 2.79 -0.12
CA TYR A 114 14.87 1.93 -1.10
C TYR A 114 16.02 2.68 -1.78
N SER A 115 15.81 3.95 -2.12
CA SER A 115 16.79 4.79 -2.82
C SER A 115 17.90 5.28 -1.89
N SER A 116 19.12 4.76 -2.06
CA SER A 116 20.31 5.18 -1.30
C SER A 116 20.61 6.67 -1.46
N SER A 117 20.44 7.22 -2.67
CA SER A 117 20.57 8.66 -2.92
C SER A 117 19.56 9.49 -2.14
N LEU A 118 18.32 9.01 -2.00
CA LEU A 118 17.29 9.71 -1.21
C LEU A 118 17.61 9.62 0.28
N VAL A 119 18.05 8.46 0.77
CA VAL A 119 18.52 8.29 2.16
C VAL A 119 19.60 9.33 2.50
N GLU A 120 20.61 9.51 1.66
CA GLU A 120 21.68 10.49 1.88
C GLU A 120 21.18 11.94 1.87
N ARG A 121 20.17 12.27 1.04
CA ARG A 121 19.51 13.58 1.08
C ARG A 121 18.74 13.75 2.40
N LEU A 122 17.96 12.76 2.82
CA LEU A 122 17.13 12.81 4.02
C LEU A 122 17.97 12.97 5.29
N LYS A 123 19.13 12.27 5.39
CA LYS A 123 20.08 12.44 6.51
C LYS A 123 20.55 13.89 6.67
N LYS A 124 20.77 14.61 5.57
CA LYS A 124 21.15 16.03 5.59
C LYS A 124 19.99 16.95 5.95
N GLN A 125 18.79 16.63 5.46
CA GLN A 125 17.60 17.45 5.66
C GLN A 125 17.00 17.31 7.07
N TYR A 126 17.09 16.12 7.66
CA TYR A 126 16.48 15.79 8.96
C TYR A 126 17.52 15.16 9.91
N PRO A 127 18.47 15.95 10.44
CA PRO A 127 19.59 15.42 11.24
C PRO A 127 19.17 14.78 12.57
N ALA A 128 17.94 15.02 13.04
CA ALA A 128 17.38 14.40 14.25
C ALA A 128 16.71 13.04 14.01
N ILE A 129 16.58 12.59 12.75
CA ILE A 129 15.90 11.35 12.36
C ILE A 129 16.94 10.38 11.80
N ARG A 130 16.83 9.10 12.18
CA ARG A 130 17.71 8.05 11.62
C ARG A 130 17.17 7.61 10.27
N PHE A 131 18.04 7.41 9.28
CA PHE A 131 17.66 6.87 7.98
C PHE A 131 18.55 5.71 7.57
N TYR A 132 17.91 4.69 7.01
CA TYR A 132 18.56 3.50 6.49
C TYR A 132 18.02 3.15 5.11
N THR A 133 18.88 2.58 4.27
CA THR A 133 18.40 1.75 3.16
C THR A 133 17.70 0.51 3.69
N VAL A 134 16.89 -0.16 2.86
CA VAL A 134 16.26 -1.44 3.22
C VAL A 134 17.30 -2.47 3.68
N GLU A 135 18.44 -2.52 3.00
CA GLU A 135 19.53 -3.44 3.31
C GLU A 135 20.20 -3.13 4.65
N GLU A 136 20.51 -1.85 4.91
CA GLU A 136 21.06 -1.42 6.21
C GLU A 136 20.09 -1.67 7.36
N PHE A 137 18.79 -1.40 7.16
CA PHE A 137 17.75 -1.63 8.16
C PHE A 137 17.61 -3.11 8.53
N SER A 138 17.73 -4.00 7.54
CA SER A 138 17.66 -5.46 7.75
C SER A 138 18.72 -5.95 8.74
N ARG A 139 19.89 -5.30 8.77
CA ARG A 139 21.02 -5.61 9.65
C ARG A 139 20.94 -4.97 11.03
N GLN A 140 20.06 -3.99 11.24
CA GLN A 140 19.95 -3.32 12.55
C GLN A 140 19.40 -4.28 13.61
N PRO A 141 19.98 -4.32 14.82
CA PRO A 141 19.47 -5.16 15.90
C PRO A 141 18.24 -4.54 16.59
N ASP A 142 18.00 -3.24 16.40
CA ASP A 142 16.96 -2.47 17.06
C ASP A 142 15.55 -3.02 16.77
N ARG A 143 14.67 -2.89 17.77
CA ARG A 143 13.24 -3.19 17.68
C ARG A 143 12.43 -1.96 18.04
N TYR A 144 11.22 -1.88 17.48
CA TYR A 144 10.41 -0.66 17.48
C TYR A 144 8.99 -0.91 17.98
N ASP A 145 8.37 0.12 18.56
CA ASP A 145 7.00 0.02 19.09
C ASP A 145 5.97 0.07 17.97
N CYS A 146 6.29 0.76 16.86
CA CYS A 146 5.44 0.86 15.69
C CYS A 146 6.26 0.82 14.40
N ILE A 147 5.79 0.05 13.42
CA ILE A 147 6.27 0.11 12.05
C ILE A 147 5.08 0.47 11.16
N HIS A 148 5.23 1.54 10.39
CA HIS A 148 4.27 2.03 9.42
C HIS A 148 4.70 1.64 8.00
N LEU A 149 3.72 1.29 7.17
CA LEU A 149 3.84 1.13 5.73
C LEU A 149 2.68 1.86 5.06
N GLY A 150 2.96 2.94 4.33
CA GLY A 150 1.95 3.71 3.62
C GLY A 150 2.19 3.71 2.12
N ASP A 151 1.30 3.06 1.36
CA ASP A 151 1.43 2.87 -0.10
C ASP A 151 2.77 2.21 -0.49
N VAL A 152 3.10 1.11 0.20
CA VAL A 152 4.38 0.39 0.06
C VAL A 152 4.18 -1.09 -0.22
N LEU A 153 3.21 -1.71 0.47
CA LEU A 153 3.04 -3.16 0.45
C LEU A 153 2.68 -3.70 -0.93
N GLU A 154 1.88 -2.95 -1.70
CA GLU A 154 1.46 -3.25 -3.08
C GLU A 154 2.61 -3.31 -4.09
N HIS A 155 3.76 -2.71 -3.75
CA HIS A 155 4.95 -2.71 -4.60
C HIS A 155 5.81 -3.96 -4.39
N MET A 156 5.57 -4.75 -3.34
CA MET A 156 6.43 -5.88 -2.97
C MET A 156 6.24 -7.09 -3.87
N THR A 157 7.35 -7.73 -4.28
CA THR A 157 7.35 -9.05 -4.91
C THR A 157 7.15 -10.20 -3.92
N ASN A 158 7.55 -10.01 -2.66
CA ASN A 158 7.45 -11.02 -1.60
C ASN A 158 6.72 -10.48 -0.34
N PRO A 159 5.46 -10.05 -0.44
CA PRO A 159 4.76 -9.35 0.64
C PRO A 159 4.65 -10.18 1.93
N ASN A 160 4.47 -11.51 1.84
CA ASN A 160 4.45 -12.38 3.03
C ASN A 160 5.78 -12.28 3.81
N GLN A 161 6.92 -12.39 3.12
CA GLN A 161 8.24 -12.33 3.75
C GLN A 161 8.50 -10.94 4.33
N THR A 162 8.19 -9.87 3.59
CA THR A 162 8.34 -8.49 4.06
C THR A 162 7.59 -8.27 5.39
N ILE A 163 6.33 -8.71 5.48
CA ILE A 163 5.56 -8.58 6.73
C ILE A 163 6.18 -9.41 7.87
N GLN A 164 6.68 -10.62 7.57
CA GLN A 164 7.37 -11.47 8.56
C GLN A 164 8.66 -10.84 9.09
N ASP A 165 9.48 -10.26 8.22
CA ASP A 165 10.72 -9.59 8.59
C ASP A 165 10.44 -8.35 9.45
N LEU A 166 9.45 -7.54 9.07
CA LEU A 166 9.06 -6.35 9.82
C LEU A 166 8.48 -6.69 11.19
N ARG A 167 7.74 -7.80 11.35
CA ARG A 167 7.40 -8.30 12.71
C ARG A 167 8.63 -8.56 13.54
N GLY A 168 9.67 -9.17 12.97
CA GLY A 168 10.91 -9.44 13.69
C GLY A 168 11.50 -8.18 14.31
N LYS A 169 11.27 -7.03 13.66
CA LYS A 169 11.69 -5.69 14.10
C LYS A 169 10.72 -4.99 15.05
N LEU A 170 9.55 -5.55 15.35
CA LEU A 170 8.63 -4.98 16.35
C LEU A 170 8.96 -5.46 17.75
N ASN A 171 8.86 -4.61 18.75
CA ASN A 171 8.88 -4.96 20.17
C ASN A 171 7.74 -5.92 20.54
N GLU A 172 7.82 -6.50 21.74
CA GLU A 172 6.63 -7.14 22.33
C GLU A 172 5.50 -6.12 22.44
N ASN A 173 4.28 -6.53 22.12
CA ASN A 173 3.11 -5.62 22.01
C ASN A 173 3.25 -4.50 20.97
N GLY A 174 4.29 -4.52 20.12
CA GLY A 174 4.47 -3.57 19.03
C GLY A 174 3.39 -3.68 17.95
N TYR A 175 3.24 -2.59 17.20
CA TYR A 175 2.19 -2.39 16.21
C TYR A 175 2.73 -2.36 14.78
N LEU A 176 2.03 -3.04 13.87
CA LEU A 176 2.23 -2.85 12.45
C LEU A 176 1.04 -2.07 11.90
N PHE A 177 1.31 -0.89 11.36
CA PHE A 177 0.33 -0.04 10.74
C PHE A 177 0.53 -0.06 9.23
N VAL A 178 -0.47 -0.54 8.49
CA VAL A 178 -0.41 -0.67 7.04
C VAL A 178 -1.57 0.09 6.41
N GLU A 179 -1.27 0.98 5.48
CA GLU A 179 -2.24 1.63 4.62
C GLU A 179 -1.84 1.50 3.15
N GLY A 180 -2.83 1.47 2.27
CA GLY A 180 -2.57 1.38 0.84
C GLY A 180 -3.82 1.05 0.02
N PRO A 181 -3.63 0.81 -1.28
CA PRO A 181 -4.69 0.48 -2.21
C PRO A 181 -5.22 -0.94 -2.01
N ILE A 182 -6.49 -1.12 -2.34
CA ILE A 182 -7.18 -2.41 -2.41
C ILE A 182 -8.01 -2.48 -3.71
N GLU A 183 -7.34 -2.23 -4.82
CA GLU A 183 -7.93 -1.92 -6.14
C GLU A 183 -8.79 -3.02 -6.77
N HIS A 184 -8.70 -4.26 -6.28
CA HIS A 184 -9.55 -5.36 -6.72
C HIS A 184 -10.73 -5.61 -5.77
N ASN A 185 -10.95 -4.72 -4.81
CA ASN A 185 -12.09 -4.78 -3.91
C ASN A 185 -13.36 -4.23 -4.56
N THR A 186 -14.50 -4.63 -4.03
CA THR A 186 -15.80 -4.21 -4.55
C THR A 186 -15.98 -2.70 -4.36
N SER A 187 -16.25 -1.99 -5.45
CA SER A 187 -16.81 -0.65 -5.45
C SER A 187 -17.46 -0.31 -6.79
N LEU A 188 -18.20 0.80 -6.87
CA LEU A 188 -18.79 1.25 -8.12
C LEU A 188 -17.69 1.64 -9.13
N ALA A 189 -16.67 2.35 -8.65
CA ALA A 189 -15.50 2.70 -9.46
C ALA A 189 -14.79 1.46 -10.02
N TYR A 190 -14.58 0.43 -9.18
CA TYR A 190 -14.03 -0.85 -9.63
C TYR A 190 -14.91 -1.53 -10.68
N GLY A 191 -16.23 -1.57 -10.45
CA GLY A 191 -17.19 -2.17 -11.38
C GLY A 191 -17.14 -1.51 -12.77
N PHE A 192 -17.10 -0.18 -12.80
CA PHE A 192 -16.96 0.61 -14.03
C PHE A 192 -15.62 0.34 -14.74
N ARG A 193 -14.50 0.39 -14.01
CA ARG A 193 -13.16 0.11 -14.55
C ARG A 193 -13.07 -1.31 -15.13
N LYS A 194 -13.61 -2.29 -14.42
CA LYS A 194 -13.69 -3.69 -14.86
C LYS A 194 -14.50 -3.84 -16.14
N MET A 195 -15.64 -3.17 -16.27
CA MET A 195 -16.45 -3.17 -17.49
C MET A 195 -15.65 -2.61 -18.67
N ILE A 196 -15.04 -1.42 -18.52
CA ILE A 196 -14.23 -0.80 -19.58
C ILE A 196 -13.12 -1.73 -20.03
N PHE A 197 -12.35 -2.30 -19.11
CA PHE A 197 -11.22 -3.17 -19.46
C PHE A 197 -11.67 -4.47 -20.12
N LYS A 198 -12.77 -5.07 -19.67
CA LYS A 198 -13.36 -6.24 -20.35
C LYS A 198 -13.80 -5.92 -21.77
N ILE A 199 -14.46 -4.78 -21.99
CA ILE A 199 -14.88 -4.34 -23.34
C ILE A 199 -13.65 -4.12 -24.20
N ARG A 200 -12.65 -3.38 -23.72
CA ARG A 200 -11.41 -3.12 -24.46
C ARG A 200 -10.67 -4.41 -24.82
N LYS A 201 -10.53 -5.35 -23.88
CA LYS A 201 -9.85 -6.63 -24.10
C LYS A 201 -10.57 -7.50 -25.14
N ARG A 202 -11.90 -7.43 -25.20
CA ARG A 202 -12.70 -8.11 -26.25
C ARG A 202 -12.54 -7.44 -27.62
N LEU A 203 -12.54 -6.11 -27.67
CA LEU A 203 -12.42 -5.36 -28.92
C LEU A 203 -10.98 -5.37 -29.47
N GLN A 204 -9.98 -5.46 -28.60
CA GLN A 204 -8.56 -5.37 -28.95
C GLN A 204 -7.75 -6.41 -28.15
N PRO A 205 -7.88 -7.71 -28.47
CA PRO A 205 -7.12 -8.77 -27.82
C PRO A 205 -5.61 -8.57 -28.00
N GLY A 206 -4.81 -8.79 -26.95
CA GLY A 206 -3.36 -8.63 -26.98
C GLY A 206 -2.85 -7.19 -27.06
N ARG A 207 -3.73 -6.19 -26.91
CA ARG A 207 -3.29 -4.79 -26.83
C ARG A 207 -2.43 -4.59 -25.58
N GLN A 208 -1.18 -4.20 -25.82
CA GLN A 208 -0.27 -3.71 -24.80
C GLN A 208 -0.43 -2.20 -24.63
N VAL A 209 -0.27 -1.72 -23.41
CA VAL A 209 -0.21 -0.29 -23.10
C VAL A 209 1.16 0.06 -22.53
N ASP A 210 1.74 1.14 -23.01
CA ASP A 210 2.92 1.70 -22.37
C ASP A 210 2.53 2.29 -21.02
N GLY A 211 3.26 1.90 -19.98
CA GLY A 211 2.97 2.33 -18.63
C GLY A 211 3.99 1.79 -17.64
N ARG A 212 3.83 2.19 -16.38
CA ARG A 212 4.68 1.76 -15.27
C ARG A 212 3.90 0.76 -14.42
N PRO A 213 4.36 -0.50 -14.24
CA PRO A 213 3.66 -1.51 -13.45
C PRO A 213 3.96 -1.31 -11.96
N TYR A 214 3.62 -0.12 -11.42
CA TYR A 214 3.97 0.24 -10.04
C TYR A 214 3.47 -0.78 -9.02
N HIS A 215 2.20 -1.17 -9.10
CA HIS A 215 1.63 -2.14 -8.17
C HIS A 215 1.94 -3.55 -8.70
N THR A 216 2.63 -4.34 -7.89
CA THR A 216 2.98 -5.73 -8.21
C THR A 216 1.75 -6.64 -8.07
N PHE A 217 0.80 -6.27 -7.20
CA PHE A 217 -0.46 -6.98 -7.03
C PHE A 217 -1.63 -6.04 -6.72
N LEU A 218 -2.85 -6.54 -6.94
CA LEU A 218 -4.13 -5.86 -6.70
C LEU A 218 -4.98 -6.76 -5.78
N ALA A 219 -5.11 -6.34 -4.53
CA ALA A 219 -5.82 -7.08 -3.49
C ALA A 219 -7.31 -6.71 -3.40
N ASN A 220 -8.07 -7.57 -2.73
CA ASN A 220 -9.44 -7.28 -2.27
C ASN A 220 -9.48 -7.36 -0.74
N ARG A 221 -10.58 -6.92 -0.13
CA ARG A 221 -10.72 -6.92 1.34
C ARG A 221 -10.35 -8.25 1.99
N LYS A 222 -10.87 -9.35 1.45
CA LYS A 222 -10.68 -10.67 2.06
C LYS A 222 -9.23 -11.13 1.97
N ASN A 223 -8.63 -11.11 0.77
CA ASN A 223 -7.27 -11.65 0.62
C ASN A 223 -6.19 -10.76 1.27
N GLN A 224 -6.39 -9.44 1.34
CA GLN A 224 -5.52 -8.53 2.07
C GLN A 224 -5.56 -8.84 3.57
N GLN A 225 -6.77 -8.97 4.13
CA GLN A 225 -6.97 -9.32 5.52
C GLN A 225 -6.37 -10.70 5.84
N ASP A 226 -6.70 -11.71 5.04
CA ASP A 226 -6.20 -13.08 5.23
C ASP A 226 -4.68 -13.12 5.19
N MET A 227 -4.04 -12.39 4.26
CA MET A 227 -2.57 -12.33 4.15
C MET A 227 -1.94 -11.65 5.37
N LEU A 228 -2.47 -10.50 5.78
CA LEU A 228 -1.95 -9.79 6.96
C LEU A 228 -2.14 -10.63 8.22
N GLU A 229 -3.34 -11.14 8.49
CA GLU A 229 -3.67 -11.94 9.67
C GLU A 229 -2.94 -13.31 9.67
N LYS A 230 -2.73 -13.94 8.50
CA LYS A 230 -1.96 -15.18 8.37
C LYS A 230 -0.50 -14.97 8.73
N ASN A 231 0.12 -13.92 8.17
CA ASN A 231 1.51 -13.69 8.45
C ASN A 231 1.67 -13.25 9.88
N LEU A 232 0.71 -12.49 10.45
CA LEU A 232 0.97 -11.74 11.66
C LEU A 232 -0.18 -10.91 12.28
N LEU A 233 -0.19 -10.92 13.62
CA LEU A 233 -0.79 -9.96 14.55
C LEU A 233 -2.28 -10.17 14.87
N THR A 234 -2.64 -9.89 16.13
CA THR A 234 -4.05 -9.70 16.46
C THR A 234 -4.52 -8.44 15.77
N ARG A 235 -5.52 -8.55 14.90
CA ARG A 235 -6.16 -7.38 14.32
C ARG A 235 -6.70 -6.49 15.45
N ARG A 236 -6.20 -5.25 15.51
CA ARG A 236 -6.76 -4.19 16.35
C ARG A 236 -7.71 -3.32 15.57
N TYR A 237 -7.41 -3.09 14.29
CA TYR A 237 -8.23 -2.28 13.42
C TYR A 237 -8.12 -2.74 11.97
N PHE A 238 -9.24 -2.77 11.25
CA PHE A 238 -9.25 -2.93 9.80
C PHE A 238 -10.43 -2.16 9.22
N LYS A 239 -10.17 -1.16 8.38
CA LYS A 239 -11.19 -0.34 7.71
C LYS A 239 -10.92 -0.29 6.22
N ILE A 240 -11.98 -0.46 5.44
CA ILE A 240 -12.00 -0.11 4.02
C ILE A 240 -12.65 1.27 3.90
N TYR A 241 -12.14 2.07 2.97
CA TYR A 241 -12.70 3.36 2.63
C TYR A 241 -12.52 3.62 1.14
N GLU A 242 -13.31 4.54 0.62
CA GLU A 242 -13.27 4.92 -0.79
C GLU A 242 -12.64 6.29 -0.95
N THR A 243 -11.82 6.43 -1.98
CA THR A 243 -11.23 7.69 -2.44
C THR A 243 -11.51 7.89 -3.93
N GLY A 244 -11.08 9.01 -4.52
CA GLY A 244 -11.26 9.24 -5.95
C GLY A 244 -10.42 8.29 -6.83
N TRP A 245 -9.40 7.63 -6.26
CA TRP A 245 -8.50 6.74 -6.96
C TRP A 245 -9.22 5.60 -7.75
N PRO A 246 -8.76 5.23 -8.97
CA PRO A 246 -7.70 5.82 -9.77
C PRO A 246 -8.19 6.94 -10.70
N PHE A 247 -9.38 7.48 -10.46
CA PHE A 247 -9.97 8.56 -11.24
C PHE A 247 -9.56 9.93 -10.70
N PRO A 248 -9.79 11.01 -11.46
CA PRO A 248 -9.51 12.36 -10.97
C PRO A 248 -10.24 12.64 -9.66
N GLU A 249 -9.53 13.21 -8.67
CA GLU A 249 -10.12 13.56 -7.38
C GLU A 249 -10.73 14.95 -7.37
N LYS A 250 -10.24 15.86 -8.24
CA LYS A 250 -10.67 17.24 -8.30
C LYS A 250 -11.22 17.55 -9.68
N ILE A 251 -12.32 18.30 -9.72
CA ILE A 251 -12.96 18.70 -10.98
C ILE A 251 -11.99 19.46 -11.92
N LYS A 252 -11.07 20.24 -11.36
CA LYS A 252 -10.05 20.99 -12.11
C LYS A 252 -9.08 20.09 -12.90
N ASP A 253 -8.96 18.82 -12.53
CA ASP A 253 -8.08 17.85 -13.21
C ASP A 253 -8.80 17.18 -14.41
N CYS A 254 -10.09 17.49 -14.61
CA CYS A 254 -10.92 16.93 -15.67
C CYS A 254 -10.76 17.71 -16.98
N THR A 255 -9.76 17.33 -17.77
CA THR A 255 -9.43 17.97 -19.06
C THR A 255 -10.21 17.44 -20.27
N SER A 256 -11.16 16.50 -20.07
CA SER A 256 -11.98 15.93 -21.16
C SER A 256 -13.29 15.35 -20.63
N ILE A 257 -14.28 15.16 -21.51
CA ILE A 257 -15.58 14.52 -21.19
C ILE A 257 -15.38 13.17 -20.50
N LYS A 258 -14.41 12.38 -20.98
CA LYS A 258 -14.07 11.09 -20.38
C LYS A 258 -13.61 11.26 -18.92
N LYS A 259 -12.68 12.19 -18.66
CA LYS A 259 -12.20 12.45 -17.30
C LYS A 259 -13.31 13.00 -16.39
N THR A 260 -14.21 13.81 -16.93
CA THR A 260 -15.39 14.30 -16.19
C THR A 260 -16.31 13.15 -15.80
N LEU A 261 -16.57 12.19 -16.70
CA LEU A 261 -17.35 11.00 -16.38
C LEU A 261 -16.66 10.13 -15.31
N GLU A 262 -15.35 9.92 -15.43
CA GLU A 262 -14.55 9.19 -14.44
C GLU A 262 -14.63 9.86 -13.05
N TYR A 263 -14.53 11.20 -12.99
CA TYR A 263 -14.71 11.97 -11.76
C TYR A 263 -16.11 11.80 -11.16
N ILE A 264 -17.18 11.91 -11.97
CA ILE A 264 -18.56 11.71 -11.48
C ILE A 264 -18.71 10.32 -10.87
N ILE A 265 -18.22 9.29 -11.55
CA ILE A 265 -18.28 7.90 -11.06
C ILE A 265 -17.51 7.75 -9.75
N ALA A 266 -16.36 8.41 -9.61
CA ALA A 266 -15.60 8.43 -8.37
C ALA A 266 -16.41 9.06 -7.22
N GLN A 267 -17.04 10.22 -7.44
CA GLN A 267 -17.87 10.89 -6.42
C GLN A 267 -19.07 10.04 -6.01
N VAL A 268 -19.75 9.41 -6.98
CA VAL A 268 -20.86 8.49 -6.70
C VAL A 268 -20.37 7.25 -5.94
N SER A 269 -19.19 6.73 -6.26
CA SER A 269 -18.59 5.60 -5.53
C SER A 269 -18.27 5.96 -4.08
N ILE A 270 -17.68 7.14 -3.85
CA ILE A 270 -17.39 7.66 -2.52
C ILE A 270 -18.67 7.80 -1.71
N PHE A 271 -19.69 8.45 -2.26
CA PHE A 271 -20.99 8.58 -1.59
C PHE A 271 -21.64 7.22 -1.32
N GLY A 272 -21.60 6.30 -2.30
CA GLY A 272 -22.12 4.95 -2.15
C GLY A 272 -21.42 4.15 -1.06
N SER A 273 -20.12 4.34 -0.87
CA SER A 273 -19.34 3.63 0.16
C SER A 273 -19.82 3.91 1.59
N LEU A 274 -20.49 5.04 1.82
CA LEU A 274 -21.10 5.37 3.12
C LEU A 274 -22.19 4.37 3.53
N PHE A 275 -22.87 3.76 2.56
CA PHE A 275 -23.92 2.76 2.78
C PHE A 275 -23.39 1.32 2.73
N PHE A 276 -22.17 1.12 2.25
CA PHE A 276 -21.55 -0.20 2.11
C PHE A 276 -20.12 -0.18 2.68
N PRO A 277 -19.93 -0.32 4.01
CA PRO A 277 -18.63 -0.13 4.67
C PRO A 277 -17.53 -1.14 4.28
N ALA A 278 -17.87 -2.20 3.56
CA ALA A 278 -16.91 -3.16 3.01
C ALA A 278 -16.44 -2.79 1.59
N ALA A 279 -17.10 -1.82 0.95
CA ALA A 279 -16.77 -1.32 -0.37
C ALA A 279 -15.76 -0.17 -0.29
N GLY A 280 -14.86 -0.12 -1.26
CA GLY A 280 -13.84 0.94 -1.34
C GLY A 280 -12.54 0.43 -1.94
N ASN A 281 -11.66 1.38 -2.28
CA ASN A 281 -10.41 1.19 -3.00
C ASN A 281 -9.15 1.36 -2.14
N ARG A 282 -9.29 1.68 -0.85
CA ARG A 282 -8.17 1.81 0.09
C ARG A 282 -8.48 1.14 1.42
N PHE A 283 -7.42 0.83 2.18
CA PHE A 283 -7.54 0.20 3.48
C PHE A 283 -6.61 0.81 4.53
N TYR A 284 -6.99 0.57 5.78
CA TYR A 284 -6.17 0.73 6.97
C TYR A 284 -6.17 -0.56 7.75
N TYR A 285 -5.00 -1.04 8.14
CA TYR A 285 -4.85 -2.19 9.00
C TYR A 285 -3.89 -1.86 10.14
N ILE A 286 -4.30 -2.15 11.37
CA ILE A 286 -3.43 -2.10 12.55
C ILE A 286 -3.44 -3.48 13.18
N GLY A 287 -2.28 -4.14 13.15
CA GLY A 287 -2.03 -5.36 13.88
C GLY A 287 -1.16 -5.10 15.10
N GLN A 288 -1.33 -5.89 16.16
CA GLN A 288 -0.43 -5.93 17.30
C GLN A 288 0.18 -7.31 17.57
N VAL A 289 1.46 -7.34 17.96
CA VAL A 289 2.16 -8.56 18.39
C VAL A 289 1.51 -9.03 19.69
N LYS A 290 0.97 -10.26 19.74
CA LYS A 290 0.44 -10.81 20.99
C LYS A 290 1.58 -10.99 22.00
N SER A 291 1.45 -10.44 23.21
CA SER A 291 2.12 -11.05 24.36
C SER A 291 1.51 -12.43 24.62
N LYS A 292 2.33 -13.37 25.08
CA LYS A 292 1.83 -14.64 25.64
C LYS A 292 1.09 -14.32 26.94
N GLY A 293 -0.17 -13.88 26.90
CA GLY A 293 -0.94 -13.70 28.15
C GLY A 293 -2.27 -12.95 28.10
N ASN A 294 -2.48 -11.97 27.22
CA ASN A 294 -3.68 -11.11 27.33
C ASN A 294 -4.85 -11.54 26.44
N LYS A 295 -5.98 -11.87 27.08
CA LYS A 295 -7.28 -12.12 26.44
C LYS A 295 -7.81 -10.86 25.78
N ASN A 296 -8.51 -11.06 24.67
CA ASN A 296 -9.15 -10.06 23.81
C ASN A 296 -9.90 -8.98 24.60
N GLN A 297 -9.30 -7.80 24.75
CA GLN A 297 -10.07 -6.56 24.76
C GLN A 297 -9.90 -5.96 23.37
N GLU A 298 -10.97 -5.95 22.57
CA GLU A 298 -11.11 -4.97 21.49
C GLU A 298 -11.44 -3.64 22.17
N PRO A 299 -10.56 -2.63 22.14
CA PRO A 299 -10.97 -1.30 22.54
C PRO A 299 -12.18 -0.87 21.70
N ASN A 300 -13.10 -0.14 22.31
CA ASN A 300 -14.35 0.28 21.71
C ASN A 300 -14.06 1.33 20.60
N PHE A 301 -13.62 0.87 19.43
CA PHE A 301 -12.96 1.65 18.39
C PHE A 301 -13.89 2.19 17.30
N LYS A 302 -15.14 1.72 17.22
CA LYS A 302 -16.01 1.98 16.07
C LYS A 302 -16.49 3.43 15.95
N ASN A 303 -16.59 4.19 17.05
CA ASN A 303 -17.31 5.47 17.02
C ASN A 303 -16.44 6.73 16.93
N GLN A 304 -15.14 6.68 17.29
CA GLN A 304 -14.28 7.89 17.30
C GLN A 304 -13.35 8.02 16.10
N ILE A 305 -12.98 6.91 15.44
CA ILE A 305 -12.19 6.99 14.21
C ILE A 305 -13.11 7.46 13.06
N ASN A 306 -14.37 7.01 13.02
CA ASN A 306 -15.32 7.40 11.97
C ASN A 306 -15.82 8.85 12.04
N SER A 307 -15.58 9.58 13.14
CA SER A 307 -16.00 11.00 13.25
C SER A 307 -14.91 12.00 12.86
N LYS A 308 -13.68 11.53 12.63
CA LYS A 308 -12.53 12.32 12.13
C LYS A 308 -11.90 11.72 10.86
N LEU A 309 -12.46 10.63 10.34
CA LEU A 309 -12.13 10.01 9.04
C LEU A 309 -13.32 10.09 8.11
#